data_AF-A0A1H0DW73-F1
#
_entry.id   AF-A0A1H0DW73-F1
#
_cell.length_a   1.000
_cell.length_b   1.000
_cell.length_c   1.000
_cell.angle_alpha   90.00
_cell.angle_beta   90.00
_cell.angle_gamma   90.00
#
_symmetry.space_group_name_H-M   'P 1'
#
loop_
_entity.id
_entity.type
_entity.pdbx_description
1 polymer ?
#
loop_
_entity_poly.entity_id
_entity_poly.type
_entity_poly.pdbx_seq_one_letter_code
_entity_poly.pdbx_strand_id
1 'polypeptide(L)' 'MPLVFHWGGPRHGEVDEVPAESLASSVLVYDGPRWFGVYQRFEPRQLRTTAQGLAEVWVVRE' A
#
# COMPACT_ATOMS: atom_id res chain seq x y z
N MET A 1 8.30 3.23 -10.73
CA MET A 1 8.13 3.35 -9.26
C MET A 1 7.64 2.01 -8.74
N PRO A 2 8.02 1.53 -7.54
CA PRO A 2 7.51 0.25 -7.03
C PRO A 2 5.99 0.22 -6.88
N LEU A 3 5.40 -0.98 -7.05
CA LEU A 3 3.96 -1.17 -6.92
C LEU A 3 3.58 -1.57 -5.49
N VAL A 4 2.50 -0.98 -4.98
CA VAL A 4 1.90 -1.29 -3.68
C VAL A 4 0.49 -1.81 -3.89
N PHE A 5 0.17 -2.96 -3.32
CA PHE A 5 -1.18 -3.52 -3.23
C PHE A 5 -1.75 -3.23 -1.84
N HIS A 6 -2.90 -2.56 -1.79
CA HIS A 6 -3.56 -2.20 -0.53
C HIS A 6 -4.48 -3.31 -0.06
N TRP A 7 -4.22 -3.86 1.11
CA TRP A 7 -5.03 -4.90 1.74
C TRP A 7 -5.76 -4.34 2.96
N GLY A 8 -7.05 -4.05 2.76
CA GLY A 8 -7.97 -3.57 3.78
C GLY A 8 -8.16 -2.05 3.69
N GLY A 9 -9.05 -1.53 4.53
CA GLY A 9 -9.34 -0.11 4.59
C GLY A 9 -9.99 0.44 3.30
N PRO A 10 -10.02 1.77 3.14
CA PRO A 10 -10.72 2.43 2.05
C PRO A 10 -10.22 2.09 0.65
N ARG A 11 -8.94 1.73 0.50
CA ARG A 11 -8.30 1.41 -0.79
C ARG A 11 -8.14 -0.09 -1.04
N HIS A 12 -8.86 -0.95 -0.32
CA HIS A 12 -8.69 -2.40 -0.45
C HIS A 12 -8.78 -2.87 -1.92
N GLY A 13 -7.75 -3.56 -2.40
CA GLY A 13 -7.68 -4.08 -3.76
C GLY A 13 -7.01 -3.14 -4.76
N GLU A 14 -6.76 -1.89 -4.40
CA GLU A 14 -6.11 -0.92 -5.28
C GLU A 14 -4.59 -1.15 -5.35
N VAL A 15 -4.03 -0.89 -6.53
CA VAL A 15 -2.60 -0.96 -6.81
C VAL A 15 -2.09 0.42 -7.20
N ASP A 16 -1.09 0.92 -6.48
CA ASP A 16 -0.48 2.21 -6.76
C ASP A 16 1.00 2.08 -7.09
N GLU A 17 1.48 3.00 -7.93
CA GLU A 17 2.90 3.30 -8.07
C GLU A 17 3.34 4.29 -6.99
N VAL A 18 4.22 3.86 -6.09
CA VAL A 18 4.70 4.66 -4.96
C VAL A 18 6.19 4.93 -5.13
N PRO A 19 6.69 6.17 -4.94
CA PRO A 19 8.12 6.46 -4.98
C PRO A 19 8.90 5.61 -3.97
N ALA A 20 10.10 5.14 -4.36
CA ALA A 20 10.87 4.21 -3.54
C ALA A 20 11.30 4.82 -2.19
N GLU A 21 11.53 6.14 -2.18
CA GLU A 21 11.81 6.92 -0.97
C GLU A 21 10.64 6.93 0.01
N SER A 22 9.39 6.91 -0.46
CA SER A 22 8.20 6.83 0.39
C SER A 22 8.07 5.45 1.04
N LEU A 23 8.60 4.39 0.41
CA LEU A 23 8.63 3.04 0.95
C LEU A 23 9.75 2.83 1.99
N ALA A 24 10.68 3.76 2.14
CA ALA A 24 11.61 3.77 3.27
C ALA A 24 10.90 4.12 4.59
N SER A 25 9.72 4.77 4.51
CA SER A 25 8.83 4.94 5.65
C SER A 25 8.23 3.60 6.10
N SER A 26 7.92 3.48 7.38
CA SER A 26 7.16 2.34 7.92
C SER A 26 5.64 2.45 7.66
N VAL A 27 5.18 3.60 7.16
CA VAL A 27 3.77 3.91 6.89
C VAL A 27 3.58 4.67 5.58
N LEU A 28 2.49 4.37 4.88
CA LEU A 28 1.93 5.17 3.79
C LEU A 28 0.62 5.80 4.27
N VAL A 29 0.44 7.09 4.03
CA VAL A 29 -0.77 7.83 4.40
C VAL A 29 -1.40 8.36 3.13
N TYR A 30 -2.69 8.07 2.98
CA TYR A 30 -3.51 8.61 1.89
C TYR A 30 -4.62 9.47 2.48
N ASP A 31 -4.74 10.69 1.97
CA ASP A 31 -5.85 11.59 2.27
C ASP A 31 -6.99 11.36 1.28
N GLY A 32 -8.19 11.15 1.83
CA GLY A 32 -9.43 11.09 1.08
C GLY A 32 -10.40 12.18 1.54
N PRO A 33 -11.49 12.46 0.80
CA PRO A 33 -12.41 13.55 1.13
C PRO A 33 -13.05 13.47 2.53
N ARG A 34 -13.10 12.29 3.13
CA ARG A 34 -13.74 12.02 4.43
C ARG A 34 -12.94 11.07 5.33
N TRP A 35 -11.71 10.71 4.96
CA TRP A 35 -10.94 9.68 5.65
C TRP A 35 -9.43 9.88 5.45
N PHE A 36 -8.64 9.33 6.36
CA PHE A 36 -7.20 9.12 6.19
C PHE A 36 -6.92 7.62 6.24
N GLY A 37 -6.25 7.09 5.22
CA GLY A 37 -5.91 5.69 5.10
C GLY A 37 -4.45 5.51 5.45
N VAL A 38 -4.16 4.93 6.62
CA VAL A 38 -2.80 4.64 7.05
C VAL A 38 -2.52 3.16 6.81
N TYR A 39 -1.53 2.90 5.97
CA TYR A 39 -1.12 1.56 5.58
C TYR A 39 0.29 1.29 6.07
N GLN A 40 0.54 0.07 6.51
CA GLN A 40 1.86 -0.41 6.89
C GLN A 40 2.29 -1.56 6.00
N ARG A 41 3.60 -1.69 5.81
CA ARG A 41 4.17 -2.84 5.14
C ARG A 41 3.71 -4.12 5.86
N PHE A 42 3.19 -5.08 5.11
CA PHE A 42 2.86 -6.37 5.68
C PHE A 42 4.15 -7.09 6.09
N GLU A 43 4.20 -7.61 7.31
CA GLU A 43 5.34 -8.37 7.83
C GLU A 43 4.93 -9.82 8.14
N PRO A 44 5.61 -10.84 7.58
CA PRO A 44 6.78 -10.73 6.70
C PRO A 44 6.42 -10.15 5.32
N ARG A 45 7.33 -9.38 4.71
CA ARG A 45 7.13 -8.76 3.38
C ARG A 45 6.53 -9.77 2.38
N GLN A 46 5.38 -9.41 1.81
CA GLN A 46 4.70 -10.20 0.78
C GLN A 46 4.61 -9.44 -0.54
N LEU A 47 4.72 -10.20 -1.64
CA LEU A 47 4.48 -9.72 -3.01
C LEU A 47 3.27 -10.45 -3.58
N ARG A 48 2.46 -9.73 -4.36
CA ARG A 48 1.28 -10.26 -5.04
C ARG A 48 1.37 -9.94 -6.53
N THR A 49 1.04 -10.91 -7.37
CA THR A 49 0.86 -10.68 -8.82
C THR A 49 -0.43 -9.92 -9.05
N THR A 50 -0.34 -8.82 -9.79
CA THR A 50 -1.45 -7.96 -10.19
C THR A 50 -1.43 -7.76 -11.71
N ALA A 51 -2.46 -7.13 -12.28
CA ALA A 51 -2.48 -6.81 -13.71
C ALA A 51 -1.36 -5.83 -14.10
N GLN A 52 -0.88 -5.02 -13.14
CA GLN A 52 0.17 -4.02 -13.30
C GLN A 52 1.58 -4.58 -13.07
N GLY A 53 1.68 -5.78 -12.48
CA GLY A 53 2.95 -6.42 -12.14
C GLY A 53 3.00 -6.95 -10.71
N LEU A 54 4.21 -7.22 -10.21
CA LEU A 54 4.43 -7.63 -8.82
C LEU A 54 4.31 -6.40 -7.91
N ALA A 55 3.34 -6.44 -7.00
CA ALA A 55 3.07 -5.39 -6.03
C ALA A 55 3.33 -5.87 -4.60
N GLU A 56 3.93 -5.02 -3.78
CA GLU A 56 4.15 -5.29 -2.36
C GLU A 56 2.87 -5.09 -1.56
N VAL A 57 2.57 -5.99 -0.64
CA VAL A 57 1.33 -5.91 0.16
C VAL A 57 1.52 -4.94 1.32
N TRP A 58 0.62 -3.96 1.39
CA TRP A 58 0.52 -3.01 2.49
C TRP A 58 -0.88 -3.11 3.11
N VAL A 59 -0.95 -3.28 4.43
CA VAL A 59 -2.19 -3.50 5.17
C VAL A 59 -2.65 -2.26 5.91
N VAL A 60 -3.95 -2.05 6.00
CA VAL A 60 -4.50 -1.00 6.87
C VAL A 60 -4.15 -1.30 8.33
N ARG A 61 -3.77 -0.26 9.10
CA ARG A 61 -3.65 -0.36 10.55
C ARG A 61 -4.86 0.32 11.21
N GLU A 62 -5.51 -0.39 12.13
CA GLU A 62 -6.54 0.16 13.01
C GLU A 62 -5.96 1.13 14.05
#